data_AF-A0A7Y6Z155-F1
#
_entry.id   AF-A0A7Y6Z155-F1
#
_cell.length_a   1.000
_cell.length_b   1.000
_cell.length_c   1.000
_cell.angle_alpha   90.00
_cell.angle_beta   90.00
_cell.angle_gamma   90.00
#
_symmetry.space_group_name_H-M   'P 1'
#
loop_
_entity.id
_entity.type
_entity.pdbx_description
1 polymer ?
#
loop_
_entity_poly.entity_id
_entity_poly.type
_entity_poly.pdbx_seq_one_letter_code
_entity_poly.pdbx_strand_id
1 'polypeptide(L)'
;MDDGEWLVRAAALFDLPRPAQFGNARHCCECAEHEATLQRQDPRGIGLEELGSPAWDPLCYCSDEAFRYFFPALVRLALDPHDECYYLDQLLFHLCWDGPGNVRVRAFTTDERRFVHDFLCHLLDSRAEQIERMGDADALLQAIDIWR
;
A
#
# COMPACT_ATOMS: atom_id res chain seq x y z
N MET A 1 4.99 14.48 12.96
CA MET A 1 4.33 13.23 13.35
C MET A 1 5.41 12.19 13.35
N ASP A 2 5.61 11.47 14.45
CA ASP A 2 6.55 10.35 14.42
C ASP A 2 5.91 9.14 13.71
N ASP A 3 6.72 8.13 13.36
CA ASP A 3 6.22 6.98 12.62
C ASP A 3 5.14 6.20 13.40
N GLY A 4 5.19 6.20 14.74
CA GLY A 4 4.20 5.53 15.58
C GLY A 4 2.81 6.18 15.47
N GLU A 5 2.76 7.51 15.43
CA GLU A 5 1.51 8.26 15.21
C GLU A 5 0.88 7.96 13.83
N TRP A 6 1.69 7.77 12.78
CA TRP A 6 1.21 7.36 11.46
C TRP A 6 0.56 5.98 11.48
N LEU A 7 1.16 5.02 12.18
CA LEU A 7 0.60 3.67 12.34
C LEU A 7 -0.76 3.69 13.06
N VAL A 8 -0.87 4.47 14.14
CA VAL A 8 -2.13 4.61 14.90
C VAL A 8 -3.20 5.25 14.02
N ARG A 9 -2.86 6.32 13.30
CA ARG A 9 -3.80 7.02 12.42
C ARG A 9 -4.24 6.12 11.25
N ALA A 10 -3.34 5.36 10.65
CA ALA A 10 -3.67 4.41 9.59
C ALA A 10 -4.63 3.33 10.11
N ALA A 11 -4.31 2.70 11.24
CA ALA A 11 -5.14 1.66 11.84
C ALA A 11 -6.56 2.16 12.17
N ALA A 12 -6.69 3.39 12.69
CA ALA A 12 -7.99 3.97 13.01
C ALA A 12 -8.79 4.38 11.76
N LEU A 13 -8.13 4.92 10.74
CA LEU A 13 -8.79 5.43 9.54
C LEU A 13 -9.25 4.31 8.61
N PHE A 14 -8.50 3.22 8.55
CA PHE A 14 -8.78 2.04 7.73
C PHE A 14 -9.26 0.86 8.59
N ASP A 15 -9.97 1.12 9.70
CA ASP A 15 -10.65 0.09 10.50
C ASP A 15 -11.90 -0.41 9.76
N LEU A 16 -11.63 -1.19 8.71
CA LEU A 16 -12.64 -1.71 7.79
C LEU A 16 -12.95 -3.17 8.14
N PRO A 17 -14.21 -3.60 7.92
CA PRO A 17 -14.54 -5.02 8.03
C PRO A 17 -13.69 -5.82 7.06
N ARG A 18 -13.31 -7.04 7.46
CA ARG A 18 -12.60 -7.97 6.58
C ARG A 18 -13.47 -8.27 5.34
N PRO A 19 -12.95 -8.08 4.12
CA PRO A 19 -13.67 -8.44 2.91
C PRO A 19 -14.00 -9.93 2.89
N ALA A 20 -15.19 -10.28 2.39
CA ALA A 20 -15.55 -11.68 2.17
C ALA A 20 -14.71 -12.34 1.06
N GLN A 21 -14.27 -11.54 0.09
CA GLN A 21 -13.38 -11.93 -1.00
C GLN A 21 -12.38 -10.80 -1.23
N PHE A 22 -11.11 -11.12 -1.46
CA PHE A 22 -10.09 -10.11 -1.69
C PHE A 22 -9.93 -9.77 -3.17
N GLY A 23 -10.04 -10.75 -4.07
CA GLY A 23 -9.99 -10.59 -5.52
C GLY A 23 -10.84 -11.62 -6.27
N ASN A 24 -10.59 -11.79 -7.57
CA ASN A 24 -11.30 -12.77 -8.38
C ASN A 24 -10.57 -14.12 -8.44
N ALA A 25 -10.79 -14.97 -7.44
CA ALA A 25 -10.21 -16.32 -7.36
C ALA A 25 -10.60 -17.26 -8.51
N ARG A 26 -11.58 -16.90 -9.35
CA ARG A 26 -12.03 -17.72 -10.50
C ARG A 26 -11.37 -17.37 -11.81
N HIS A 27 -10.52 -16.33 -11.85
CA HIS A 27 -9.87 -15.88 -13.07
C HIS A 27 -8.80 -16.86 -13.57
N CYS A 28 -7.86 -17.25 -12.69
CA CYS A 28 -6.81 -18.23 -12.96
C CYS A 28 -6.27 -18.82 -11.64
N CYS A 29 -5.35 -19.78 -11.71
CA CYS A 29 -4.74 -20.40 -10.53
C CYS A 29 -3.97 -19.39 -9.66
N GLU A 30 -3.24 -18.46 -10.27
CA GLU A 30 -2.49 -17.42 -9.57
C GLU A 30 -3.43 -16.51 -8.75
N CYS A 31 -4.55 -16.07 -9.32
CA CYS A 31 -5.54 -15.28 -8.56
C CYS A 31 -6.17 -16.08 -7.41
N ALA A 32 -6.32 -17.40 -7.53
CA ALA A 32 -6.80 -18.25 -6.45
C ALA A 32 -5.75 -18.39 -5.32
N GLU A 33 -4.47 -18.45 -5.67
CA GLU A 33 -3.35 -18.45 -4.72
C GLU A 33 -3.22 -17.11 -4.00
N HIS A 34 -3.33 -15.99 -4.72
CA HIS A 34 -3.34 -14.66 -4.12
C HIS A 34 -4.52 -14.47 -3.15
N GLU A 35 -5.72 -14.90 -3.54
CA GLU A 35 -6.88 -14.90 -2.64
C GLU A 35 -6.60 -15.72 -1.37
N ALA A 36 -6.08 -16.95 -1.52
CA ALA A 36 -5.79 -17.82 -0.38
C ALA A 36 -4.73 -17.23 0.56
N THR A 37 -3.73 -16.54 0.02
CA THR A 37 -2.70 -15.83 0.79
C THR A 37 -3.32 -14.70 1.59
N LEU A 38 -4.07 -13.79 0.94
CA LEU A 38 -4.72 -12.67 1.61
C LEU A 38 -5.76 -13.13 2.66
N GLN A 39 -6.47 -14.23 2.37
CA GLN A 39 -7.43 -14.85 3.30
C GLN A 39 -6.80 -15.44 4.58
N ARG A 40 -5.48 -15.70 4.59
CA ARG A 40 -4.78 -16.19 5.79
C ARG A 40 -4.22 -15.08 6.65
N GLN A 41 -4.19 -13.86 6.13
CA GLN A 41 -3.49 -12.75 6.74
C GLN A 41 -4.43 -11.69 7.32
N ASP A 42 -3.86 -10.83 8.15
CA ASP A 42 -4.49 -9.59 8.64
C ASP A 42 -3.51 -8.41 8.50
N PRO A 43 -3.98 -7.14 8.57
CA PRO A 43 -3.11 -5.98 8.34
C PRO A 43 -1.97 -5.83 9.36
N ARG A 44 -2.10 -6.44 10.54
CA ARG A 44 -1.06 -6.41 11.58
C ARG A 44 0.00 -7.49 11.35
N GLY A 45 -0.38 -8.61 10.76
CA GLY A 45 0.49 -9.78 10.57
C GLY A 45 1.17 -9.88 9.21
N ILE A 46 0.54 -9.39 8.13
CA ILE A 46 1.08 -9.54 6.78
C ILE A 46 2.43 -8.81 6.62
N GLY A 47 3.41 -9.46 5.98
CA GLY A 47 4.76 -8.95 5.84
C GLY A 47 5.28 -9.01 4.41
N LEU A 48 6.59 -8.78 4.27
CA LEU A 48 7.28 -8.86 2.97
C LEU A 48 7.40 -10.28 2.43
N GLU A 49 7.31 -11.30 3.29
CA GLU A 49 7.25 -12.69 2.83
C GLU A 49 5.99 -12.96 2.00
N GLU A 50 4.87 -12.33 2.35
CA GLU A 50 3.63 -12.44 1.57
C GLU A 50 3.47 -11.39 0.48
N LEU A 51 4.06 -10.20 0.65
CA LEU A 51 3.83 -9.05 -0.23
C LEU A 51 5.04 -8.61 -1.02
N GLY A 52 6.25 -8.70 -0.46
CA GLY A 52 7.45 -7.97 -0.92
C GLY A 52 8.10 -8.49 -2.20
N SER A 53 7.43 -9.36 -2.96
CA SER A 53 7.92 -9.84 -4.26
C SER A 53 7.18 -9.11 -5.38
N PRO A 54 7.83 -8.18 -6.13
CA PRO A 54 7.19 -7.53 -7.27
C PRO A 54 6.72 -8.50 -8.36
N ALA A 55 7.38 -9.66 -8.46
CA ALA A 55 7.02 -10.72 -9.39
C ALA A 55 5.83 -11.58 -8.90
N TRP A 56 5.43 -11.44 -7.64
CA TRP A 56 4.35 -12.18 -7.01
C TRP A 56 3.72 -11.34 -5.89
N ASP A 57 2.95 -10.31 -6.27
CA ASP A 57 2.24 -9.44 -5.33
C ASP A 57 0.74 -9.77 -5.34
N PRO A 58 0.19 -10.32 -4.25
CA PRO A 58 -1.23 -10.65 -4.21
C PRO A 58 -2.16 -9.42 -4.23
N LEU A 59 -1.66 -8.21 -3.94
CA LEU A 59 -2.42 -6.96 -3.99
C LEU A 59 -2.62 -6.43 -5.41
N CYS A 60 -1.85 -6.89 -6.40
CA CYS A 60 -2.01 -6.47 -7.81
C CYS A 60 -3.39 -6.77 -8.39
N TYR A 61 -4.03 -7.84 -7.93
CA TYR A 61 -5.34 -8.29 -8.43
C TYR A 61 -6.44 -8.25 -7.38
N CYS A 62 -6.18 -7.61 -6.24
CA CYS A 62 -7.19 -7.43 -5.21
C CYS A 62 -8.16 -6.30 -5.60
N SER A 63 -9.36 -6.37 -5.06
CA SER A 63 -10.36 -5.31 -5.13
C SER A 63 -9.91 -4.06 -4.38
N ASP A 64 -10.52 -2.92 -4.68
CA ASP A 64 -10.22 -1.68 -3.95
C ASP A 64 -10.56 -1.78 -2.45
N GLU A 65 -11.60 -2.55 -2.10
CA GLU A 65 -11.97 -2.83 -0.70
C GLU A 65 -10.88 -3.61 0.03
N ALA A 66 -10.33 -4.64 -0.62
CA ALA A 66 -9.20 -5.42 -0.11
C ALA A 66 -7.93 -4.59 0.05
N PHE A 67 -7.63 -3.74 -0.93
CA PHE A 67 -6.48 -2.84 -0.86
C PHE A 67 -6.62 -1.87 0.32
N ARG A 68 -7.81 -1.29 0.52
CA ARG A 68 -8.10 -0.42 1.68
C ARG A 68 -7.98 -1.17 3.01
N TYR A 69 -8.47 -2.40 3.10
CA TYR A 69 -8.36 -3.23 4.30
C TYR A 69 -6.89 -3.48 4.69
N PHE A 70 -6.01 -3.74 3.71
CA PHE A 70 -4.58 -3.96 3.98
C PHE A 70 -3.74 -2.68 4.06
N PHE A 71 -4.32 -1.50 3.79
CA PHE A 71 -3.56 -0.25 3.75
C PHE A 71 -2.73 0.04 5.02
N PRO A 72 -3.21 -0.25 6.25
CA PRO A 72 -2.40 -0.12 7.46
C PRO A 72 -1.10 -0.94 7.43
N ALA A 73 -1.11 -2.12 6.81
CA ALA A 73 0.08 -2.93 6.64
C ALA A 73 1.07 -2.26 5.70
N LEU A 74 0.58 -1.67 4.60
CA LEU A 74 1.42 -1.01 3.60
C LEU A 74 2.13 0.22 4.19
N VAL A 75 1.40 1.00 5.01
CA VAL A 75 1.98 2.11 5.78
C VAL A 75 3.08 1.60 6.70
N ARG A 76 2.82 0.51 7.45
CA ARG A 76 3.82 -0.08 8.34
C ARG A 76 5.07 -0.54 7.60
N LEU A 77 4.90 -1.24 6.49
CA LEU A 77 6.01 -1.75 5.69
C LEU A 77 6.82 -0.62 5.04
N ALA A 78 6.18 0.43 4.54
CA ALA A 78 6.86 1.59 3.96
C ALA A 78 7.63 2.43 5.01
N LEU A 79 7.22 2.39 6.28
CA LEU A 79 7.93 3.03 7.38
C LEU A 79 9.09 2.17 7.93
N ASP A 80 9.15 0.88 7.63
CA ASP A 80 10.17 -0.01 8.18
C ASP A 80 11.56 0.30 7.57
N PRO A 81 12.58 0.70 8.35
CA PRO A 81 13.85 1.21 7.85
C PRO A 81 14.84 0.13 7.35
N HIS A 82 14.38 -1.01 6.85
CA HIS A 82 15.27 -2.10 6.44
C HIS A 82 15.75 -1.95 4.98
N ASP A 83 17.03 -1.62 4.80
CA ASP A 83 17.68 -1.45 3.50
C ASP A 83 17.61 -2.69 2.59
N GLU A 84 17.55 -3.90 3.15
CA GLU A 84 17.44 -5.16 2.39
C GLU A 84 16.00 -5.50 1.99
N CYS A 85 15.03 -4.77 2.56
CA CYS A 85 13.61 -5.09 2.60
C CYS A 85 12.77 -3.84 2.31
N TYR A 86 13.14 -3.10 1.27
CA TYR A 86 12.49 -1.86 0.84
C TYR A 86 11.14 -2.18 0.19
N TYR A 87 10.05 -1.64 0.75
CA TYR A 87 8.68 -1.87 0.27
C TYR A 87 8.05 -0.67 -0.45
N LEU A 88 8.70 0.49 -0.35
CA LEU A 88 8.09 1.73 -0.82
C LEU A 88 7.91 1.74 -2.34
N ASP A 89 8.82 1.15 -3.11
CA ASP A 89 8.69 0.96 -4.57
C ASP A 89 7.38 0.26 -4.93
N GLN A 90 7.05 -0.79 -4.21
CA GLN A 90 5.86 -1.60 -4.42
C GLN A 90 4.60 -0.87 -3.99
N LEU A 91 4.63 -0.13 -2.88
CA LEU A 91 3.53 0.77 -2.52
C LEU A 91 3.31 1.83 -3.62
N LEU A 92 4.38 2.46 -4.11
CA LEU A 92 4.31 3.50 -5.14
C LEU A 92 3.79 2.96 -6.47
N PHE A 93 4.14 1.73 -6.85
CA PHE A 93 3.54 1.04 -7.99
C PHE A 93 2.01 1.03 -7.91
N HIS A 94 1.45 0.69 -6.75
CA HIS A 94 0.01 0.67 -6.52
C HIS A 94 -0.64 2.06 -6.51
N LEU A 95 0.06 3.05 -5.95
CA LEU A 95 -0.44 4.41 -5.82
C LEU A 95 -0.34 5.20 -7.13
N CYS A 96 0.59 4.84 -8.02
CA CYS A 96 0.78 5.49 -9.32
C CYS A 96 0.02 4.81 -10.47
N TRP A 97 -0.56 3.63 -10.25
CA TRP A 97 -1.22 2.84 -11.28
C TRP A 97 -2.27 3.65 -12.06
N ASP A 98 -2.20 3.64 -13.39
CA ASP A 98 -3.07 4.40 -14.32
C ASP A 98 -3.02 5.94 -14.12
N GLY A 99 -2.01 6.46 -13.41
CA GLY A 99 -1.81 7.90 -13.23
C GLY A 99 -3.04 8.60 -12.64
N PRO A 100 -3.49 9.73 -13.22
CA PRO A 100 -4.73 10.39 -12.82
C PRO A 100 -6.00 9.53 -12.93
N GLY A 101 -5.95 8.42 -13.67
CA GLY A 101 -7.04 7.46 -13.83
C GLY A 101 -7.15 6.45 -12.68
N ASN A 102 -6.20 6.44 -11.73
CA ASN A 102 -6.12 5.46 -10.65
C ASN A 102 -7.48 5.24 -9.97
N VAL A 103 -8.05 4.05 -10.18
CA VAL A 103 -9.36 3.67 -9.65
C VAL A 103 -9.43 3.76 -8.13
N ARG A 104 -8.30 3.54 -7.43
CA ARG A 104 -8.20 3.58 -5.98
C ARG A 104 -8.42 4.99 -5.43
N VAL A 105 -8.01 6.02 -6.16
CA VAL A 105 -8.31 7.42 -5.77
C VAL A 105 -9.82 7.64 -5.66
N ARG A 106 -10.62 7.00 -6.53
CA ARG A 106 -12.10 7.10 -6.45
C ARG A 106 -12.70 6.20 -5.38
N ALA A 107 -12.05 5.08 -5.05
CA ALA A 107 -12.52 4.15 -4.03
C ALA A 107 -12.23 4.60 -2.60
N PHE A 108 -11.21 5.43 -2.40
CA PHE A 108 -10.84 5.97 -1.10
C PHE A 108 -11.74 7.17 -0.74
N THR A 109 -12.08 7.29 0.55
CA THR A 109 -12.79 8.46 1.06
C THR A 109 -11.92 9.71 0.99
N THR A 110 -12.51 10.90 1.15
CA THR A 110 -11.74 12.15 1.21
C THR A 110 -10.71 12.16 2.34
N ASP A 111 -11.05 11.63 3.52
CA ASP A 111 -10.12 11.58 4.64
C ASP A 111 -9.00 10.56 4.42
N GLU A 112 -9.31 9.41 3.82
CA GLU A 112 -8.34 8.39 3.42
C GLU A 112 -7.38 8.94 2.36
N ARG A 113 -7.87 9.63 1.33
CA ARG A 113 -7.01 10.27 0.32
C ARG A 113 -6.08 11.30 0.92
N ARG A 114 -6.61 12.19 1.78
CA ARG A 114 -5.80 13.17 2.50
C ARG A 114 -4.73 12.48 3.35
N PHE A 115 -5.07 11.37 4.01
CA PHE A 115 -4.09 10.58 4.74
C PHE A 115 -2.97 10.07 3.83
N VAL A 116 -3.31 9.48 2.66
CA VAL A 116 -2.30 8.98 1.71
C VAL A 116 -1.38 10.12 1.25
N HIS A 117 -1.95 11.26 0.84
CA HIS A 117 -1.16 12.43 0.44
C HIS A 117 -0.23 12.90 1.57
N ASP A 118 -0.77 13.14 2.77
CA ASP A 118 0.02 13.62 3.91
C ASP A 118 1.14 12.61 4.26
N PHE A 119 0.86 11.31 4.16
CA PHE A 119 1.80 10.24 4.42
C PHE A 119 2.94 10.22 3.39
N LEU A 120 2.64 10.38 2.09
CA LEU A 120 3.64 10.47 1.04
C LEU A 120 4.55 11.71 1.23
N CYS A 121 3.99 12.85 1.63
CA CYS A 121 4.78 14.02 2.00
C CYS A 121 5.70 13.74 3.20
N HIS A 122 5.22 13.02 4.22
CA HIS A 122 6.06 12.61 5.36
C HIS A 122 7.21 11.69 4.92
N LEU A 123 6.97 10.74 4.01
CA LEU A 123 8.03 9.89 3.48
C LEU A 123 9.08 10.72 2.73
N LEU A 124 8.65 11.68 1.91
CA LEU A 124 9.55 12.60 1.20
C LEU A 124 10.46 13.36 2.17
N ASP A 125 9.91 13.86 3.28
CA ASP A 125 10.69 14.63 4.27
C ASP A 125 11.57 13.76 5.17
N SER A 126 11.09 12.58 5.58
CA SER A 126 11.75 11.74 6.59
C SER A 126 12.72 10.70 6.02
N ARG A 127 12.59 10.35 4.74
CA ARG A 127 13.33 9.25 4.09
C ARG A 127 13.99 9.65 2.77
N ALA A 128 14.16 10.95 2.52
CA ALA A 128 14.71 11.50 1.27
C ALA A 128 15.98 10.75 0.78
N GLU A 129 16.97 10.55 1.65
CA GLU A 129 18.23 9.87 1.29
C GLU A 129 18.02 8.41 0.85
N GLN A 130 17.12 7.68 1.51
CA GLN A 130 16.80 6.30 1.15
C GLN A 130 16.05 6.26 -0.19
N ILE A 131 15.06 7.13 -0.37
CA ILE A 131 14.26 7.24 -1.60
C ILE A 131 15.15 7.58 -2.79
N GLU A 132 16.07 8.54 -2.65
CA GLU A 132 17.02 8.91 -3.71
C GLU A 132 17.94 7.73 -4.06
N ARG A 133 18.48 7.03 -3.05
CA ARG A 133 19.35 5.87 -3.26
C ARG A 133 18.64 4.72 -3.97
N MET A 134 17.35 4.51 -3.69
CA MET A 134 16.55 3.44 -4.30
C MET A 134 15.98 3.82 -5.67
N GLY A 135 16.03 5.11 -6.05
CA GLY A 135 15.58 5.59 -7.37
C GLY A 135 14.09 5.91 -7.46
N ASP A 136 13.41 6.08 -6.33
CA ASP A 136 11.94 6.20 -6.24
C ASP A 136 11.43 7.63 -6.14
N ALA A 137 12.32 8.62 -6.18
CA ALA A 137 11.96 10.04 -6.02
C ALA A 137 10.89 10.48 -7.02
N ASP A 138 11.01 10.09 -8.30
CA ASP A 138 10.05 10.46 -9.34
C ASP A 138 8.68 9.79 -9.11
N ALA A 139 8.67 8.51 -8.74
CA ALA A 139 7.44 7.78 -8.45
C ALA A 139 6.72 8.34 -7.21
N LEU A 140 7.47 8.74 -6.18
CA LEU A 140 6.90 9.39 -5.00
C LEU A 140 6.26 10.73 -5.33
N LEU A 141 6.95 11.59 -6.11
CA LEU A 141 6.42 12.88 -6.54
C LEU A 141 5.17 12.70 -7.42
N GLN A 142 5.16 11.69 -8.29
CA GLN A 142 3.99 11.34 -9.08
C GLN A 142 2.82 10.89 -8.18
N ALA A 143 3.07 10.04 -7.18
CA ALA A 143 2.05 9.61 -6.25
C ALA A 143 1.45 10.80 -5.47
N ILE A 144 2.29 11.76 -5.03
CA ILE A 144 1.82 12.97 -4.35
C ILE A 144 0.86 13.77 -5.25
N ASP A 145 1.17 13.93 -6.54
CA ASP A 145 0.30 14.66 -7.47
C ASP A 145 -1.02 13.94 -7.75
N ILE A 146 -0.99 12.60 -7.90
CA ILE A 146 -2.19 11.78 -8.12
C ILE A 146 -3.15 11.83 -6.93
N TRP A 147 -2.61 11.86 -5.71
CA TRP A 147 -3.37 11.73 -4.47
C TRP A 147 -3.75 13.06 -3.80
N ARG A 148 -3.50 14.19 -4.48
CA ARG A 148 -3.81 15.54 -4.01
C ARG A 148 -5.31 15.85 -3.85
#